data_AF-A0A7J7UJ58-F1
#
_entry.id   AF-A0A7J7UJ58-F1
#
_cell.length_a   1.000
_cell.length_b   1.000
_cell.length_c   1.000
_cell.angle_alpha   90.00
_cell.angle_beta   90.00
_cell.angle_gamma   90.00
#
_symmetry.space_group_name_H-M   'P 1'
#
loop_
_entity.id
_entity.type
_entity.pdbx_description
1 polymer ?
#
loop_
_entity_poly.entity_id
_entity_poly.type
_entity_poly.pdbx_seq_one_letter_code
_entity_poly.pdbx_strand_id
1 'polypeptide(L)'
;MFTVLTRQPCEQAGLKALSRTPAIIALVVLLLSVVVLVAITLIQIHQKEVLLPGLKYGIVLDAGSSRTTVYVYQWPAEKENNTGVVSQTCKCNVKGSGISSYGKNPQDAPKAFEDCMQKVKEQIPAHLHRSTRMYLGATAGMRLLR
;
A
#
# COMPACT_ATOMS: atom_id res chain seq x y z
N MET A 1 -76.62 -49.31 -40.58
CA MET A 1 -75.25 -49.85 -40.73
C MET A 1 -74.34 -49.00 -39.85
N PHE A 2 -73.60 -49.64 -38.95
CA PHE A 2 -72.79 -49.03 -37.88
C PHE A 2 -71.60 -48.21 -38.41
N THR A 3 -71.15 -47.21 -37.63
CA THR A 3 -69.73 -46.78 -37.44
C THR A 3 -69.69 -45.68 -36.37
N VAL A 4 -69.49 -46.02 -35.10
CA VAL A 4 -68.22 -46.06 -34.35
C VAL A 4 -67.47 -44.71 -34.29
N LEU A 5 -67.41 -44.20 -33.06
CA LEU A 5 -66.62 -43.08 -32.55
C LEU A 5 -65.14 -43.17 -32.96
N THR A 6 -64.53 -42.04 -33.35
CA THR A 6 -63.15 -41.75 -32.92
C THR A 6 -63.07 -40.32 -32.42
N ARG A 7 -62.68 -40.18 -31.15
CA ARG A 7 -62.41 -38.92 -30.48
C ARG A 7 -60.95 -38.58 -30.79
N GLN A 8 -60.70 -37.55 -31.58
CA GLN A 8 -59.35 -37.08 -31.84
C GLN A 8 -58.84 -36.28 -30.63
N PRO A 9 -57.61 -36.52 -30.14
CA PRO A 9 -57.08 -35.85 -28.97
C PRO A 9 -56.75 -34.40 -29.29
N CYS A 10 -57.03 -33.54 -28.32
CA CYS A 10 -56.70 -32.12 -28.29
C CYS A 10 -55.23 -31.88 -28.69
N GLU A 11 -55.01 -31.15 -29.78
CA GLU A 11 -53.69 -30.77 -30.24
C GLU A 11 -53.13 -29.69 -29.29
N GLN A 12 -52.20 -30.10 -28.44
CA GLN A 12 -51.54 -29.28 -27.43
C GLN A 12 -50.44 -28.41 -28.09
N ALA A 13 -50.80 -27.59 -29.07
CA ALA A 13 -49.85 -26.74 -29.81
C ALA A 13 -49.61 -25.35 -29.17
N GLY A 14 -50.22 -25.06 -28.01
CA GLY A 14 -50.22 -23.72 -27.40
C GLY A 14 -49.23 -23.46 -26.25
N LEU A 15 -48.49 -24.45 -25.74
CA LEU A 15 -47.76 -24.32 -24.47
C LEU A 15 -46.24 -24.17 -24.56
N LYS A 16 -45.64 -24.19 -25.76
CA LYS A 16 -44.17 -24.07 -25.93
C LYS A 16 -43.68 -22.62 -26.07
N ALA A 17 -44.54 -21.70 -26.47
CA ALA A 17 -44.19 -20.28 -26.66
C ALA A 17 -44.14 -19.50 -25.33
N LEU A 18 -44.98 -19.86 -24.35
CA LEU A 18 -45.07 -19.17 -23.05
C LEU A 18 -43.97 -19.59 -22.05
N SER A 19 -43.32 -20.74 -22.28
CA SER A 19 -42.26 -21.28 -21.41
C SER A 19 -40.88 -20.68 -21.67
N ARG A 20 -40.62 -20.16 -22.88
CA ARG A 20 -39.31 -19.62 -23.27
C ARG A 20 -39.08 -18.19 -22.82
N THR A 21 -40.12 -17.36 -22.77
CA THR A 21 -40.04 -15.97 -22.29
C THR A 21 -39.51 -15.84 -20.86
N PRO A 22 -39.98 -16.59 -19.84
CA PRO A 22 -39.42 -16.50 -18.50
C PRO A 22 -37.96 -16.99 -18.45
N ALA A 23 -37.59 -17.99 -19.26
CA ALA A 23 -36.22 -18.48 -19.36
C ALA A 23 -35.27 -17.45 -20.00
N ILE A 24 -35.73 -16.74 -21.04
CA ILE A 24 -34.96 -15.66 -21.68
C ILE A 24 -34.80 -14.48 -20.71
N ILE A 25 -35.85 -14.08 -20.01
CA ILE A 25 -35.79 -13.01 -19.01
C ILE A 25 -34.81 -13.39 -17.89
N ALA A 26 -34.89 -14.62 -17.38
CA ALA A 26 -33.95 -15.11 -16.35
C ALA A 26 -32.50 -15.10 -16.85
N LEU A 27 -32.24 -15.50 -18.10
CA LEU A 27 -30.90 -15.46 -18.69
C LEU A 27 -30.38 -14.02 -18.85
N VAL A 28 -31.22 -13.08 -19.29
CA VAL A 28 -30.85 -11.66 -19.41
C VAL A 28 -30.53 -11.07 -18.05
N VAL A 29 -31.36 -11.34 -17.03
CA VAL A 29 -31.12 -10.88 -15.65
C VAL A 29 -29.82 -11.47 -15.10
N LEU A 30 -29.56 -12.75 -15.35
CA LEU A 30 -28.31 -13.41 -14.95
C LEU A 30 -27.09 -12.73 -15.60
N LEU A 31 -27.12 -12.51 -16.92
CA LEU A 31 -26.03 -11.86 -17.65
C LEU A 31 -25.80 -10.42 -17.14
N LEU A 32 -26.87 -9.64 -16.94
CA LEU A 32 -26.77 -8.30 -16.36
C LEU A 32 -26.17 -8.32 -14.95
N SER A 33 -26.58 -9.28 -14.12
CA SER A 33 -26.01 -9.44 -12.77
C SER A 33 -24.52 -9.75 -12.80
N VAL A 34 -24.07 -10.59 -13.74
CA VAL A 34 -22.65 -10.92 -13.92
C VAL A 34 -21.87 -9.68 -14.37
N VAL A 35 -22.39 -8.92 -15.33
CA VAL A 35 -21.76 -7.67 -15.80
C VAL A 35 -21.62 -6.66 -14.65
N VAL A 36 -22.65 -6.50 -13.83
CA VAL A 36 -22.62 -5.60 -12.66
C VAL A 36 -21.58 -6.06 -11.64
N LEU A 37 -21.53 -7.36 -11.32
CA LEU A 37 -20.54 -7.91 -10.39
C LEU A 37 -19.11 -7.71 -10.91
N VAL A 38 -18.87 -7.95 -12.21
CA VAL A 38 -17.57 -7.71 -12.85
C VAL A 38 -17.21 -6.23 -12.81
N ALA A 39 -18.14 -5.32 -13.10
CA ALA A 39 -17.88 -3.89 -13.01
C ALA A 39 -17.52 -3.46 -11.58
N ILE A 40 -18.25 -3.95 -10.57
CA ILE A 40 -17.98 -3.66 -9.16
C ILE A 40 -16.59 -4.18 -8.76
N THR A 41 -16.24 -5.42 -9.12
CA THR A 41 -14.92 -5.99 -8.77
C THR A 41 -13.79 -5.22 -9.43
N LEU A 42 -13.94 -4.83 -10.70
CA LEU A 42 -12.97 -3.99 -11.40
C LEU A 42 -12.80 -2.62 -10.73
N ILE A 43 -13.90 -1.96 -10.35
CA ILE A 43 -13.87 -0.68 -9.63
C ILE A 43 -13.17 -0.84 -8.29
N GLN A 44 -13.48 -1.89 -7.53
CA GLN A 44 -12.86 -2.14 -6.22
C GLN A 44 -11.35 -2.41 -6.32
N ILE A 45 -10.91 -3.18 -7.32
CA ILE A 45 -9.48 -3.44 -7.57
C ILE A 45 -8.77 -2.14 -7.95
N HIS A 46 -9.34 -1.39 -8.90
CA HIS A 46 -8.73 -0.15 -9.38
C HIS A 46 -8.69 0.93 -8.29
N GLN A 47 -9.72 1.02 -7.44
CA GLN A 47 -9.71 1.93 -6.31
C GLN A 47 -8.67 1.56 -5.25
N LYS A 48 -8.45 0.27 -4.97
CA LYS A 48 -7.38 -0.13 -4.03
C LYS A 48 -6.00 0.31 -4.53
N GLU A 49 -5.70 0.11 -5.80
CA GLU A 49 -4.44 0.56 -6.43
C GLU A 49 -4.25 2.08 -6.33
N VAL A 50 -5.31 2.87 -6.44
CA VAL A 50 -5.26 4.34 -6.41
C VAL A 50 -5.32 4.92 -4.99
N LEU A 51 -5.98 4.22 -4.06
CA LEU A 51 -6.25 4.70 -2.69
C LEU A 51 -5.38 4.06 -1.61
N LEU A 52 -4.56 3.04 -1.93
CA LEU A 52 -3.57 2.50 -1.00
C LEU A 52 -2.74 3.67 -0.47
N PRO A 53 -2.85 4.00 0.82
CA PRO A 53 -2.18 5.17 1.35
C PRO A 53 -0.71 4.82 1.32
N GLY A 54 0.03 5.52 0.45
CA GLY A 54 1.38 5.17 0.05
C GLY A 54 2.38 5.07 1.21
N LEU A 55 3.63 4.80 0.88
CA LEU A 55 4.68 4.65 1.90
C LEU A 55 4.97 5.98 2.60
N LYS A 56 5.19 5.89 3.91
CA LYS A 56 5.79 6.95 4.73
C LYS A 56 7.22 6.58 5.07
N TYR A 57 8.03 7.60 5.30
CA TYR A 57 9.44 7.47 5.63
C TYR A 57 9.77 8.24 6.90
N GLY A 58 10.80 7.76 7.61
CA GLY A 58 11.35 8.39 8.80
C GLY A 58 12.84 8.16 8.88
N ILE A 59 13.56 9.16 9.36
CA ILE A 59 15.02 9.12 9.46
C ILE A 59 15.41 9.26 10.93
N VAL A 60 16.27 8.38 11.43
CA VAL A 60 16.81 8.44 12.79
C VAL A 60 18.33 8.46 12.72
N LEU A 61 18.93 9.47 13.35
CA LEU A 61 20.37 9.60 13.53
C LEU A 61 20.68 9.20 14.97
N ASP A 62 21.26 8.02 15.14
CA ASP A 62 21.75 7.54 16.43
C ASP A 62 23.18 8.07 16.63
N ALA A 63 23.28 9.14 17.41
CA ALA A 63 24.52 9.82 17.76
C ALA A 63 25.15 9.17 19.00
N GLY A 64 25.82 8.04 18.77
CA GLY A 64 26.68 7.35 19.72
C GLY A 64 27.94 8.13 20.07
N SER A 65 28.59 7.75 21.17
CA SER A 65 29.89 8.31 21.57
C SER A 65 31.00 8.00 20.55
N SER A 66 31.03 6.76 20.04
CA SER A 66 32.08 6.31 19.12
C SER A 66 31.76 6.62 17.66
N ARG A 67 30.48 6.65 17.29
CA ARG A 67 30.03 6.84 15.90
C ARG A 67 28.60 7.35 15.86
N THR A 68 28.26 7.96 14.74
CA THR A 68 26.87 8.26 14.39
C THR A 68 26.39 7.31 13.30
N THR A 69 25.18 6.78 13.43
CA THR A 69 24.56 5.94 12.41
C THR A 69 23.24 6.54 11.96
N VAL A 70 23.05 6.68 10.65
CA VAL A 70 21.80 7.15 10.05
C VAL A 70 20.99 5.95 9.60
N TYR A 71 19.74 5.88 10.04
CA TYR A 71 18.77 4.86 9.67
C TYR A 71 17.63 5.51 8.89
N VAL A 72 17.23 4.88 7.79
CA VAL A 72 15.98 5.21 7.09
C VAL A 72 15.02 4.06 7.30
N TYR A 73 13.81 4.42 7.73
CA TYR A 73 12.70 3.52 7.91
C TYR A 73 11.58 3.88 6.94
N GLN A 74 10.85 2.86 6.50
CA GLN A 74 9.63 3.01 5.74
C GLN A 74 8.50 2.19 6.36
N TRP A 75 7.26 2.63 6.15
CA TRP A 75 6.07 1.89 6.56
C TRP A 75 4.87 2.27 5.68
N PRO A 76 3.88 1.38 5.49
CA PRO A 76 2.61 1.76 4.89
C PRO A 76 1.94 2.90 5.68
N ALA A 77 1.30 3.85 5.01
CA ALA A 77 0.66 4.95 5.74
C ALA A 77 -0.55 4.48 6.59
N GLU A 78 -1.17 3.37 6.19
CA GLU A 78 -2.17 2.63 6.97
C GLU A 78 -1.50 1.67 7.95
N LYS A 79 -2.21 1.39 9.06
CA LYS A 79 -1.75 0.44 10.07
C LYS A 79 -2.23 -0.96 9.72
N GLU A 80 -1.37 -1.94 9.89
CA GLU A 80 -1.72 -3.36 9.81
C GLU A 80 -2.20 -3.82 11.20
N ASN A 81 -3.46 -4.22 11.34
CA ASN A 81 -4.04 -4.64 12.63
C ASN A 81 -3.82 -3.62 13.76
N ASN A 82 -4.10 -2.34 13.49
CA ASN A 82 -3.84 -1.21 14.41
C ASN A 82 -2.37 -1.00 14.81
N THR A 83 -1.44 -1.70 14.16
CA THR A 83 -0.01 -1.65 14.42
C THR A 83 0.74 -1.10 13.20
N GLY A 84 1.73 -0.25 13.44
CA GLY A 84 2.63 0.21 12.37
C GLY A 84 3.71 -0.84 12.13
N VAL A 85 3.73 -1.45 10.94
CA VAL A 85 4.81 -2.35 10.54
C VAL A 85 5.88 -1.52 9.84
N VAL A 86 7.05 -1.42 10.47
CA VAL A 86 8.15 -0.56 10.05
C VAL A 86 9.32 -1.40 9.56
N SER A 87 9.88 -1.07 8.39
CA SER A 87 11.05 -1.74 7.82
C SER A 87 12.20 -0.76 7.66
N GLN A 88 13.42 -1.19 8.00
CA GLN A 88 14.63 -0.41 7.76
C GLN A 88 15.06 -0.58 6.30
N THR A 89 15.18 0.52 5.55
CA THR A 89 15.59 0.51 4.14
C THR A 89 17.03 0.92 3.94
N CYS A 90 17.58 1.72 4.86
CA CYS A 90 18.97 2.18 4.78
C CYS A 90 19.62 2.20 6.17
N LYS A 91 20.90 1.84 6.19
CA LYS A 91 21.80 2.04 7.32
C LYS A 91 23.10 2.63 6.79
N CYS A 92 23.46 3.81 7.27
CA CYS A 92 24.69 4.50 6.90
C CYS A 92 25.50 4.87 8.13
N ASN A 93 26.71 4.35 8.23
CA ASN A 93 27.66 4.77 9.26
C ASN A 93 28.32 6.07 8.80
N VAL A 94 28.15 7.13 9.59
CA VAL A 94 28.79 8.42 9.36
C VAL A 94 30.31 8.25 9.53
N LYS A 95 31.09 8.89 8.66
CA LYS A 95 32.55 8.82 8.73
C LYS A 95 33.06 9.58 9.95
N GLY A 96 34.12 9.07 10.56
CA GLY A 96 34.74 9.67 11.74
C GLY A 96 34.10 9.23 13.06
N SER A 97 34.44 9.95 14.12
CA SER A 97 33.99 9.70 15.49
C SER A 97 32.56 10.19 15.74
N GLY A 98 31.99 9.88 16.91
CA GLY A 98 30.68 10.36 17.33
C GLY A 98 30.61 11.89 17.39
N ILE A 99 29.41 12.47 17.29
CA ILE A 99 29.25 13.93 17.16
C ILE A 99 29.90 14.75 18.29
N SER A 100 30.10 14.17 19.48
CA SER A 100 30.77 14.84 20.59
C SER A 100 32.23 15.19 20.30
N SER A 101 32.88 14.51 19.34
CA SER A 101 34.26 14.85 18.94
C SER A 101 34.37 16.21 18.27
N TYR A 102 33.27 16.74 17.74
CA TYR A 102 33.21 18.06 17.11
C TYR A 102 32.93 19.19 18.11
N GLY A 103 32.93 18.94 19.43
CA GLY A 103 32.57 19.95 20.43
C GLY A 103 33.39 21.25 20.35
N LYS A 104 34.67 21.17 19.95
CA LYS A 104 35.51 22.36 19.75
C LYS A 104 35.18 23.13 18.47
N ASN A 105 34.81 22.41 17.41
CA ASN A 105 34.47 22.97 16.09
C ASN A 105 33.14 22.40 15.57
N PRO A 106 31.99 22.79 16.14
CA PRO A 106 30.70 22.19 15.77
C PRO A 106 30.31 22.39 14.29
N GLN A 107 30.87 23.41 13.64
CA GLN A 107 30.65 23.72 12.23
C GLN A 107 31.23 22.67 11.28
N ASP A 108 32.17 21.85 11.74
CA ASP A 108 32.76 20.77 10.95
C ASP A 108 31.88 19.52 10.94
N ALA A 109 30.93 19.41 11.88
CA ALA A 109 30.10 18.21 12.03
C ALA A 109 29.26 17.90 10.78
N PRO A 110 28.53 18.84 10.15
CA PRO A 110 27.70 18.56 8.98
C PRO A 110 28.45 17.89 7.82
N LYS A 111 29.72 18.26 7.61
CA LYS A 111 30.57 17.71 6.55
C LYS A 111 30.72 16.19 6.67
N ALA A 112 30.77 15.66 7.89
CA ALA A 112 30.87 14.22 8.13
C ALA A 112 29.62 13.45 7.64
N PHE A 113 28.46 14.12 7.57
CA PHE A 113 27.18 13.52 7.22
C PHE A 113 26.87 13.56 5.72
N GLU A 114 27.58 14.34 4.91
CA GLU A 114 27.27 14.57 3.49
C GLU A 114 27.05 13.27 2.73
N ASP A 115 27.98 12.32 2.84
CA ASP A 115 27.89 11.00 2.20
C ASP A 115 26.64 10.21 2.62
N CYS A 116 26.28 10.26 3.91
CA CYS A 116 25.08 9.57 4.39
C CYS A 116 23.81 10.30 3.98
N MET A 117 23.79 11.64 3.99
CA MET A 117 22.63 12.42 3.55
C MET A 117 22.35 12.23 2.06
N GLN A 118 23.39 12.09 1.24
CA GLN A 118 23.24 11.76 -0.17
C GLN A 118 22.57 10.38 -0.36
N LYS A 119 23.05 9.36 0.35
CA LYS A 119 22.41 8.04 0.34
C LYS A 119 20.97 8.08 0.83
N VAL A 120 20.67 8.87 1.86
CA VAL A 120 19.29 9.03 2.36
C VAL A 120 18.39 9.64 1.29
N LYS A 121 18.84 10.65 0.55
CA LYS A 121 18.07 11.28 -0.54
C LYS A 121 17.76 10.30 -1.67
N GLU A 122 18.66 9.37 -1.95
CA GLU A 122 18.47 8.31 -2.97
C GLU A 122 17.45 7.26 -2.53
N GLN A 123 17.25 7.07 -1.22
CA GLN A 123 16.35 6.05 -0.66
C GLN A 123 14.90 6.54 -0.51
N ILE A 124 14.67 7.85 -0.52
CA ILE A 124 13.35 8.45 -0.29
C ILE A 124 12.93 9.19 -1.57
N PRO A 125 11.72 8.92 -2.12
CA PRO A 125 11.20 9.66 -3.25
C PRO A 125 11.17 11.18 -3.01
N ALA A 126 11.59 11.98 -3.99
CA ALA A 126 11.74 13.44 -3.84
C ALA A 126 10.48 14.16 -3.35
N HIS A 127 9.30 13.74 -3.83
CA HIS A 127 8.01 14.32 -3.41
C HIS A 127 7.67 14.04 -1.93
N LEU A 128 8.32 13.06 -1.30
CA LEU A 128 8.14 12.70 0.11
C LEU A 128 9.21 13.30 1.04
N HIS A 129 10.22 14.00 0.51
CA HIS A 129 11.28 14.61 1.32
C HIS A 129 10.70 15.59 2.35
N ARG A 130 9.74 16.43 1.94
CA ARG A 130 9.11 17.43 2.83
C ARG A 130 8.26 16.81 3.95
N SER A 131 7.63 15.67 3.70
CA SER A 131 6.82 14.95 4.69
C SER A 131 7.64 14.04 5.61
N THR A 132 8.85 13.66 5.19
CA THR A 132 9.71 12.76 5.94
C THR A 132 10.27 13.46 7.17
N ARG A 133 10.04 12.88 8.34
CA ARG A 133 10.57 13.41 9.61
C ARG A 133 11.96 12.84 9.88
N MET A 134 12.85 13.70 10.36
CA MET A 134 14.20 13.35 10.76
C MET A 134 14.38 13.67 12.24
N TYR A 135 14.95 12.72 12.98
CA TYR A 135 15.24 12.86 14.40
C TYR A 135 16.69 12.50 14.66
N LEU A 136 17.38 13.29 15.49
CA LEU A 136 18.71 12.98 15.99
C LEU A 136 18.63 12.71 17.49
N GLY A 137 19.01 11.51 17.90
CA GLY A 137 19.10 11.10 19.29
C GLY A 137 20.54 10.95 19.70
N ALA A 138 21.02 11.80 20.61
CA ALA A 138 22.37 11.69 21.15
C ALA A 138 22.40 10.93 22.48
N THR A 139 23.46 10.16 22.69
CA THR A 139 23.60 9.26 23.85
C THR A 139 24.69 9.74 24.81
N ALA A 140 25.37 8.81 25.50
CA ALA A 140 26.30 9.11 26.58
C ALA A 140 27.43 10.07 26.16
N GLY A 141 27.93 9.98 24.92
CA GLY A 141 29.02 10.84 24.44
C GLY A 141 28.71 12.34 24.51
N MET A 142 27.49 12.73 24.18
CA MET A 142 27.06 14.13 24.27
C MET A 142 26.76 14.59 25.69
N ARG A 143 26.32 13.68 26.58
CA ARG A 143 26.12 14.01 28.01
C ARG A 143 27.44 14.30 28.74
N LEU A 144 28.53 13.70 28.26
CA LEU A 144 29.88 13.87 28.82
C LEU A 144 30.65 15.04 28.20
N LEU A 145 30.09 15.68 27.17
CA LEU A 145 30.72 16.83 26.51
C LEU A 145 30.75 18.01 27.49
N ARG A 146 31.94 18.54 27.76
CA ARG A 146 32.19 19.69 28.64
C ARG A 146 32.63 20.90 27.84
#